data_AF-A0A1M3N0E0-F1
#
_entry.id   AF-A0A1M3N0E0-F1
#
_cell.length_a   1.000
_cell.length_b   1.000
_cell.length_c   1.000
_cell.angle_alpha   90.00
_cell.angle_beta   90.00
_cell.angle_gamma   90.00
#
_symmetry.space_group_name_H-M   'P 1'
#
loop_
_entity.id
_entity.type
_entity.pdbx_description
1 polymer ?
#
loop_
_entity_poly.entity_id
_entity_poly.type
_entity_poly.pdbx_seq_one_letter_code
_entity_poly.pdbx_strand_id
1 'polypeptide(L)'
;MTASMRRALFPALVLACSFATACGPAAGQPQGPDARAGDGAKAFEQVEDEVLRDLAAVDRRIAQRARVTPPPEDLRRVAMAAVLREDPTVVVVDGAIDPFSFDARARGLASAKQKITALPSGPRASERDLLARLVEEEEVRLEEERALPRSASSLVRAIVETWQAPKNPREAADADRWLARRLASVREAMAGSNDPATALDVVRARELDDALDALERLVSVPGFTGAMQELVRVRDALEAAGAKPAAKAHSEWTVIARRARAHLGITESPDDLARALAAAEADLRAQAEKAVASAGLGPDDLATSLEKHVFVSGPCLDAVPGSRVRSMAAPLEREPACHLRHLVSQMEDERERALALAAMHDHVAIASWALDVARGASTIDEAEARHRLFVPVLPDTRARYERIALARPVAAIGAGEAVRILSAGDPKTRAGAWSALGDVPFDVARRELGAIRAPGH
;
A
#
# COMPACT_ATOMS: atom_id res chain seq x y z
N MET A 1 5.36 -34.61 63.03
CA MET A 1 5.69 -35.55 64.12
C MET A 1 5.58 -36.97 63.57
N THR A 2 6.71 -37.71 63.61
CA THR A 2 6.86 -39.18 63.71
C THR A 2 6.00 -40.07 62.78
N ALA A 3 6.50 -40.61 61.67
CA ALA A 3 7.47 -41.72 61.50
C ALA A 3 6.82 -43.13 61.42
N SER A 4 7.39 -43.96 60.50
CA SER A 4 7.41 -45.44 60.44
C SER A 4 6.80 -45.99 59.12
N MET A 5 7.53 -46.23 58.03
CA MET A 5 8.57 -47.25 57.76
C MET A 5 8.17 -48.69 58.10
N ARG A 6 7.93 -49.54 57.09
CA ARG A 6 8.31 -50.97 57.09
C ARG A 6 8.67 -51.46 55.68
N ARG A 7 9.93 -51.90 55.56
CA ARG A 7 10.57 -52.66 54.47
C ARG A 7 10.31 -54.16 54.66
N ALA A 8 10.32 -54.93 53.58
CA ALA A 8 10.81 -56.32 53.44
C ALA A 8 10.18 -56.94 52.16
N LEU A 9 10.77 -57.81 51.35
CA LEU A 9 12.11 -58.34 51.06
C LEU A 9 11.91 -59.25 49.82
N PHE A 10 12.88 -59.29 48.91
CA PHE A 10 12.99 -60.20 47.74
C PHE A 10 13.13 -61.69 48.15
N PRO A 11 12.81 -62.69 47.29
CA PRO A 11 13.69 -63.17 46.18
C PRO A 11 12.95 -63.58 44.89
N ALA A 12 13.42 -63.20 43.69
CA ALA A 12 14.30 -63.96 42.80
C ALA A 12 13.74 -65.32 42.32
N LEU A 13 13.27 -65.37 41.06
CA LEU A 13 13.45 -66.54 40.20
C LEU A 13 13.73 -66.10 38.76
N VAL A 14 14.88 -66.55 38.30
CA VAL A 14 15.46 -66.39 36.97
C VAL A 14 14.75 -67.35 36.02
N LEU A 15 14.27 -66.85 34.88
CA LEU A 15 14.11 -67.67 33.69
C LEU A 15 14.60 -66.89 32.47
N ALA A 16 15.82 -67.22 32.06
CA ALA A 16 16.38 -66.84 30.78
C ALA A 16 15.89 -67.82 29.71
N CYS A 17 15.26 -67.32 28.67
CA CYS A 17 15.20 -67.96 27.35
C CYS A 17 15.40 -66.89 26.28
N SER A 18 16.57 -66.96 25.66
CA SER A 18 17.01 -66.22 24.49
C SER A 18 16.18 -66.58 23.24
N PHE A 19 15.93 -65.62 22.34
CA PHE A 19 16.51 -65.55 20.98
C PHE A 19 15.78 -64.55 20.06
N ALA A 20 16.59 -63.83 19.29
CA ALA A 20 16.33 -63.23 17.97
C ALA A 20 15.63 -61.85 17.84
N THR A 21 16.44 -60.81 17.96
CA THR A 21 16.71 -59.76 16.94
C THR A 21 15.57 -59.22 16.07
N ALA A 22 15.23 -57.96 16.28
CA ALA A 22 14.96 -57.00 15.20
C ALA A 22 15.62 -55.65 15.54
N CYS A 23 16.52 -55.20 14.66
CA CYS A 23 17.19 -53.90 14.72
C CYS A 23 16.16 -52.77 14.58
N GLY A 24 15.92 -52.01 15.65
CA GLY A 24 15.26 -50.71 15.59
C GLY A 24 16.30 -49.59 15.73
N PRO A 25 16.26 -48.52 14.92
CA PRO A 25 17.23 -47.45 15.00
C PRO A 25 17.09 -46.72 16.35
N ALA A 26 18.23 -46.29 16.87
CA ALA A 26 18.33 -45.51 18.10
C ALA A 26 17.36 -44.32 18.06
N ALA A 27 16.57 -44.17 19.13
CA ALA A 27 15.77 -42.98 19.35
C ALA A 27 16.68 -41.75 19.31
N GLY A 28 16.56 -40.96 18.25
CA GLY A 28 17.28 -39.70 18.09
C GLY A 28 16.93 -38.77 19.24
N GLN A 29 17.96 -38.23 19.89
CA GLN A 29 17.80 -37.11 20.81
C GLN A 29 17.08 -35.95 20.11
N PRO A 30 16.26 -35.16 20.81
CA PRO A 30 15.68 -33.94 20.24
C PRO A 30 16.82 -33.04 19.81
N GLN A 31 16.93 -32.80 18.49
CA GLN A 31 17.86 -31.83 17.94
C GLN A 31 17.57 -30.47 18.57
N GLY A 32 18.56 -29.92 19.29
CA GLY A 32 18.53 -28.50 19.67
C GLY A 32 18.47 -27.62 18.40
N PRO A 33 18.10 -26.34 18.54
CA PRO A 33 17.97 -25.44 17.40
C PRO A 33 19.25 -25.43 16.56
N ASP A 34 19.10 -25.70 15.26
CA ASP A 34 20.20 -25.86 14.32
C ASP A 34 20.97 -24.53 14.17
N ALA A 35 22.19 -24.45 14.71
CA ALA A 35 22.96 -23.22 14.81
C ALA A 35 23.16 -22.52 13.44
N ARG A 36 23.24 -23.31 12.36
CA ARG A 36 23.37 -22.81 10.97
C ARG A 36 22.11 -22.10 10.48
N ALA A 37 20.93 -22.52 10.92
CA ALA A 37 19.68 -21.84 10.62
C ALA A 37 19.57 -20.49 11.37
N GLY A 38 20.11 -20.43 12.60
CA GLY A 38 20.22 -19.20 13.38
C GLY A 38 21.15 -18.14 12.77
N ASP A 39 22.28 -18.57 12.21
CA ASP A 39 23.23 -17.66 11.54
C ASP A 39 22.64 -17.07 10.25
N GLY A 40 21.94 -17.89 9.46
CA GLY A 40 21.25 -17.43 8.25
C GLY A 40 20.12 -16.43 8.54
N ALA A 41 19.38 -16.62 9.62
CA ALA A 41 18.32 -15.69 10.04
C ALA A 41 18.90 -14.32 10.45
N LYS A 42 19.98 -14.30 11.23
CA LYS A 42 20.66 -13.05 11.63
C LYS A 42 21.25 -12.30 10.44
N ALA A 43 21.85 -13.01 9.50
CA ALA A 43 22.39 -12.41 8.28
C ALA A 43 21.28 -11.76 7.44
N PHE A 44 20.13 -12.41 7.31
CA PHE A 44 18.95 -11.83 6.67
C PHE A 44 18.47 -10.56 7.39
N GLU A 45 18.30 -10.61 8.72
CA GLU A 45 17.81 -9.46 9.50
C GLU A 45 18.73 -8.24 9.40
N GLN A 46 20.05 -8.44 9.32
CA GLN A 46 21.01 -7.36 9.11
C GLN A 46 20.88 -6.71 7.74
N VAL A 47 20.75 -7.51 6.68
CA VAL A 47 20.59 -6.98 5.32
C VAL A 47 19.21 -6.37 5.12
N GLU A 48 18.15 -6.96 5.69
CA GLU A 48 16.81 -6.38 5.69
C GLU A 48 16.83 -4.99 6.33
N ASP A 49 17.48 -4.84 7.48
CA ASP A 49 17.63 -3.55 8.16
C ASP A 49 18.43 -2.53 7.33
N GLU A 50 19.56 -2.96 6.75
CA GLU A 50 20.37 -2.10 5.89
C GLU A 50 19.59 -1.64 4.64
N VAL A 51 18.89 -2.57 3.97
CA VAL A 51 18.08 -2.27 2.79
C VAL A 51 16.95 -1.30 3.13
N LEU A 52 16.22 -1.52 4.22
CA LEU A 52 15.13 -0.62 4.61
C LEU A 52 15.63 0.79 4.94
N ARG A 53 16.81 0.93 5.55
CA ARG A 53 17.42 2.24 5.82
C ARG A 53 17.88 2.94 4.55
N ASP A 54 18.49 2.20 3.62
CA ASP A 54 18.87 2.73 2.32
C ASP A 54 17.64 3.18 1.52
N LEU A 55 16.58 2.37 1.49
CA LEU A 55 15.31 2.71 0.87
C LEU A 55 14.68 3.95 1.51
N ALA A 56 14.71 4.06 2.84
CA ALA A 56 14.24 5.23 3.58
C ALA A 56 15.05 6.51 3.30
N ALA A 57 16.34 6.39 2.95
CA ALA A 57 17.17 7.51 2.52
C ALA A 57 16.93 7.88 1.04
N VAL A 58 16.53 6.91 0.22
CA VAL A 58 16.13 7.11 -1.18
C VAL A 58 14.74 7.74 -1.30
N ASP A 59 13.81 7.35 -0.44
CA ASP A 59 12.45 7.88 -0.38
C ASP A 59 11.94 7.92 1.06
N ARG A 60 11.71 9.13 1.58
CA ARG A 60 11.28 9.34 2.96
C ARG A 60 9.91 8.77 3.28
N ARG A 61 9.06 8.50 2.28
CA ARG A 61 7.77 7.83 2.52
C ARG A 61 7.99 6.40 3.02
N ILE A 62 9.07 5.74 2.60
CA ILE A 62 9.46 4.42 3.13
C ILE A 62 9.87 4.54 4.60
N ALA A 63 10.58 5.60 4.99
CA ALA A 63 10.90 5.87 6.39
C ALA A 63 9.65 5.95 7.27
N GLN A 64 8.63 6.67 6.78
CA GLN A 64 7.34 6.83 7.47
C GLN A 64 6.57 5.51 7.55
N ARG A 65 6.46 4.79 6.42
CA ARG A 65 5.78 3.48 6.36
C ARG A 65 6.44 2.45 7.25
N ALA A 66 7.77 2.35 7.21
CA ALA A 66 8.54 1.42 8.03
C ALA A 66 8.70 1.87 9.49
N ARG A 67 8.34 3.13 9.81
CA ARG A 67 8.58 3.76 11.11
C ARG A 67 10.05 3.67 11.53
N VAL A 68 10.93 3.88 10.56
CA VAL A 68 12.39 3.90 10.73
C VAL A 68 12.88 5.33 10.56
N THR A 69 13.77 5.77 11.44
CA THR A 69 14.53 7.01 11.25
C THR A 69 15.95 6.63 10.84
N PRO A 70 16.33 6.83 9.56
CA PRO A 70 17.69 6.56 9.12
C PRO A 70 18.68 7.42 9.90
N PRO A 71 19.76 6.85 10.42
CA PRO A 71 20.76 7.64 11.12
C PRO A 71 21.55 8.53 10.15
N PRO A 72 22.17 9.63 10.63
CA PRO A 72 22.82 10.62 9.76
C PRO A 72 23.91 10.05 8.85
N GLU A 73 24.60 8.99 9.26
CA GLU A 73 25.61 8.28 8.48
C GLU A 73 25.02 7.55 7.26
N ASP A 74 23.84 6.94 7.40
CA ASP A 74 23.16 6.22 6.32
C ASP A 74 22.64 7.23 5.28
N LEU A 75 22.01 8.30 5.75
CA LEU A 75 21.60 9.44 4.91
C LEU A 75 22.77 10.01 4.12
N ARG A 76 23.90 10.28 4.80
CA ARG A 76 25.11 10.81 4.17
C ARG A 76 25.69 9.83 3.15
N ARG A 77 25.74 8.53 3.45
CA ARG A 77 26.26 7.49 2.54
C ARG A 77 25.46 7.48 1.24
N VAL A 78 24.14 7.42 1.32
CA VAL A 78 23.25 7.39 0.14
C VAL A 78 23.32 8.70 -0.64
N ALA A 79 23.27 9.85 0.04
CA ALA A 79 23.41 11.16 -0.59
C ALA A 79 24.74 11.33 -1.33
N MET A 80 25.87 10.97 -0.71
CA MET A 80 27.20 11.06 -1.33
C MET A 80 27.36 10.11 -2.51
N ALA A 81 26.82 8.89 -2.43
CA ALA A 81 26.83 7.96 -3.55
C ALA A 81 26.08 8.53 -4.77
N ALA A 82 25.00 9.29 -4.55
CA ALA A 82 24.27 9.96 -5.62
C ALA A 82 25.04 11.17 -6.20
N VAL A 83 25.65 11.99 -5.34
CA VAL A 83 26.42 13.19 -5.74
C VAL A 83 27.71 12.84 -6.50
N LEU A 84 28.44 11.81 -6.07
CA LEU A 84 29.70 11.38 -6.70
C LEU A 84 29.52 10.84 -8.13
N ARG A 85 28.27 10.62 -8.57
CA ARG A 85 27.95 10.23 -9.95
C ARG A 85 27.73 11.44 -10.87
N GLU A 86 27.98 12.65 -10.38
CA GLU A 86 27.85 13.92 -11.13
C GLU A 86 26.47 14.12 -11.76
N ASP A 87 25.43 13.58 -11.12
CA ASP A 87 24.04 13.75 -11.57
C ASP A 87 23.59 15.20 -11.31
N PRO A 88 23.37 16.02 -12.37
CA PRO A 88 23.03 17.43 -12.19
C PRO A 88 21.62 17.64 -11.64
N THR A 89 20.79 16.59 -11.61
CA THR A 89 19.39 16.64 -11.16
C THR A 89 19.21 16.22 -9.70
N VAL A 90 20.28 15.73 -9.06
CA VAL A 90 20.24 15.29 -7.67
C VAL A 90 20.06 16.47 -6.74
N VAL A 91 19.05 16.38 -5.88
CA VAL A 91 18.82 17.29 -4.78
C VAL A 91 18.70 16.44 -3.53
N VAL A 92 19.40 16.86 -2.49
CA VAL A 92 19.37 16.22 -1.17
C VAL A 92 18.71 17.19 -0.22
N VAL A 93 17.61 16.78 0.39
CA VAL A 93 16.86 17.58 1.36
C VAL A 93 16.94 16.88 2.70
N ASP A 94 17.52 17.58 3.70
CA ASP A 94 17.72 17.06 5.06
C ASP A 94 18.40 15.66 5.07
N GLY A 95 19.35 15.46 4.16
CA GLY A 95 20.13 14.22 4.03
C GLY A 95 19.48 13.08 3.23
N ALA A 96 18.22 13.20 2.81
CA ALA A 96 17.56 12.21 1.94
C ALA A 96 17.46 12.70 0.49
N ILE A 97 17.29 11.78 -0.44
CA ILE A 97 17.07 12.09 -1.85
C ILE A 97 15.67 12.72 -2.01
N ASP A 98 15.60 13.81 -2.76
CA ASP A 98 14.36 14.51 -3.09
C ASP A 98 13.44 13.67 -4.01
N PRO A 99 12.10 13.74 -3.86
CA PRO A 99 11.17 12.97 -4.69
C PRO A 99 11.31 13.16 -6.21
N PHE A 100 11.72 14.36 -6.67
CA PHE A 100 11.93 14.65 -8.10
C PHE A 100 13.34 14.27 -8.60
N SER A 101 14.24 13.81 -7.73
CA SER A 101 15.57 13.33 -8.13
C SER A 101 15.50 11.89 -8.64
N PHE A 102 14.81 11.72 -9.76
CA PHE A 102 14.39 10.41 -10.25
C PHE A 102 15.54 9.44 -10.54
N ASP A 103 16.64 9.92 -11.10
CA ASP A 103 17.76 9.06 -11.47
C ASP A 103 18.58 8.63 -10.25
N ALA A 104 18.72 9.51 -9.27
CA ALA A 104 19.28 9.16 -7.96
C ALA A 104 18.42 8.09 -7.27
N ARG A 105 17.08 8.23 -7.31
CA ARG A 105 16.16 7.23 -6.77
C ARG A 105 16.26 5.88 -7.49
N ALA A 106 16.30 5.88 -8.82
CA ALA A 106 16.44 4.64 -9.61
C ALA A 106 17.73 3.87 -9.25
N ARG A 107 18.85 4.58 -9.09
CA ARG A 107 20.12 3.96 -8.68
C ARG A 107 20.06 3.40 -7.26
N GLY A 108 19.41 4.12 -6.35
CA GLY A 108 19.16 3.65 -4.98
C GLY A 108 18.38 2.34 -4.95
N LEU A 109 17.28 2.27 -5.71
CA LEU A 109 16.47 1.04 -5.84
C LEU A 109 17.27 -0.11 -6.45
N ALA A 110 18.04 0.14 -7.51
CA ALA A 110 18.90 -0.87 -8.13
C ALA A 110 19.96 -1.40 -7.14
N SER A 111 20.53 -0.54 -6.30
CA SER A 111 21.48 -0.94 -5.27
C SER A 111 20.83 -1.80 -4.18
N ALA A 112 19.63 -1.43 -3.72
CA ALA A 112 18.85 -2.24 -2.79
C ALA A 112 18.54 -3.63 -3.38
N LYS A 113 18.10 -3.69 -4.64
CA LYS A 113 17.83 -4.93 -5.37
C LYS A 113 19.06 -5.84 -5.45
N GLN A 114 20.24 -5.28 -5.70
CA GLN A 114 21.50 -6.02 -5.73
C GLN A 114 21.82 -6.66 -4.37
N LYS A 115 21.64 -5.92 -3.27
CA LYS A 115 21.84 -6.44 -1.90
C LYS A 115 20.90 -7.59 -1.58
N ILE A 116 19.63 -7.46 -1.96
CA ILE A 116 18.62 -8.52 -1.76
C ILE A 116 18.98 -9.77 -2.58
N THR A 117 19.42 -9.60 -3.83
CA THR A 117 19.79 -10.71 -4.72
C THR A 117 21.01 -11.47 -4.21
N ALA A 118 21.93 -10.79 -3.51
CA ALA A 118 23.09 -11.41 -2.90
C ALA A 118 22.76 -12.28 -1.67
N LEU A 119 21.53 -12.18 -1.12
CA LEU A 119 21.12 -13.01 0.02
C LEU A 119 20.86 -14.46 -0.41
N PRO A 120 21.46 -15.45 0.29
CA PRO A 120 21.22 -16.84 -0.01
C PRO A 120 19.75 -17.20 0.21
N SER A 121 19.23 -18.12 -0.62
CA SER A 121 17.92 -18.73 -0.37
C SER A 121 18.00 -19.56 0.91
N GLY A 122 17.16 -19.25 1.89
CA GLY A 122 17.22 -19.83 3.23
C GLY A 122 15.86 -19.86 3.92
N PRO A 123 15.80 -20.08 5.24
CA PRO A 123 14.54 -20.21 5.99
C PRO A 123 13.65 -18.96 5.97
N ARG A 124 14.16 -17.82 5.49
CA ARG A 124 13.44 -16.54 5.30
C ARG A 124 13.12 -16.22 3.83
N ALA A 125 13.03 -17.23 2.96
CA ALA A 125 12.79 -17.03 1.54
C ALA A 125 11.54 -16.16 1.25
N SER A 126 10.43 -16.39 1.95
CA SER A 126 9.20 -15.59 1.78
C SER A 126 9.39 -14.10 2.13
N GLU A 127 10.16 -13.80 3.17
CA GLU A 127 10.43 -12.42 3.59
C GLU A 127 11.42 -11.74 2.64
N ARG A 128 12.40 -12.47 2.12
CA ARG A 128 13.27 -11.98 1.04
C ARG A 128 12.47 -11.65 -0.22
N ASP A 129 11.53 -12.50 -0.59
CA ASP A 129 10.68 -12.30 -1.77
C ASP A 129 9.75 -11.09 -1.59
N LEU A 130 9.23 -10.86 -0.37
CA LEU A 130 8.46 -9.65 -0.05
C LEU A 130 9.32 -8.38 -0.09
N LEU A 131 10.54 -8.44 0.43
CA LEU A 131 11.49 -7.32 0.35
C LEU A 131 11.87 -6.99 -1.10
N ALA A 132 12.08 -8.02 -1.94
CA ALA A 132 12.32 -7.84 -3.38
C ALA A 132 11.11 -7.19 -4.07
N ARG A 133 9.89 -7.65 -3.76
CA ARG A 133 8.65 -7.06 -4.27
C ARG A 133 8.46 -5.61 -3.84
N LEU A 134 8.80 -5.26 -2.61
CA LEU A 134 8.79 -3.85 -2.18
C LEU A 134 9.66 -2.99 -3.09
N VAL A 135 10.87 -3.44 -3.46
CA VAL A 135 11.73 -2.69 -4.38
C VAL A 135 11.11 -2.60 -5.78
N GLU A 136 10.52 -3.68 -6.29
CA GLU A 136 9.82 -3.67 -7.59
C GLU A 136 8.60 -2.73 -7.61
N GLU A 137 7.85 -2.66 -6.50
CA GLU A 137 6.76 -1.70 -6.31
C GLU A 137 7.27 -0.26 -6.41
N GLU A 138 8.38 0.06 -5.74
CA GLU A 138 8.97 1.40 -5.76
C GLU A 138 9.62 1.73 -7.12
N GLU A 139 10.14 0.74 -7.85
CA GLU A 139 10.61 0.91 -9.25
C GLU A 139 9.46 1.35 -10.16
N VAL A 140 8.30 0.69 -10.07
CA VAL A 140 7.12 1.02 -10.87
C VAL A 140 6.52 2.37 -10.46
N ARG A 141 6.51 2.69 -9.16
CA ARG A 141 6.10 4.01 -8.65
C ARG A 141 6.99 5.11 -9.18
N LEU A 142 8.31 4.90 -9.18
CA LEU A 142 9.26 5.87 -9.71
C LEU A 142 9.03 6.16 -11.19
N GLU A 143 8.75 5.13 -12.00
CA GLU A 143 8.39 5.31 -13.41
C GLU A 143 7.10 6.11 -13.59
N GLU A 144 6.11 5.88 -12.73
CA GLU A 144 4.89 6.70 -12.71
C GLU A 144 5.19 8.15 -12.34
N GLU A 145 5.98 8.37 -11.29
CA GLU A 145 6.30 9.70 -10.80
C GLU A 145 7.10 10.52 -11.81
N ARG A 146 7.87 9.88 -12.68
CA ARG A 146 8.56 10.54 -13.81
C ARG A 146 7.60 11.10 -14.87
N ALA A 147 6.36 10.63 -14.95
CA ALA A 147 5.39 11.01 -15.98
C ALA A 147 4.70 12.37 -15.71
N LEU A 148 5.48 13.44 -15.56
CA LEU A 148 4.97 14.80 -15.42
C LEU A 148 4.29 15.26 -16.72
N PRO A 149 3.21 16.07 -16.63
CA PRO A 149 2.61 16.64 -15.42
C PRO A 149 1.63 15.72 -14.68
N ARG A 150 1.28 14.55 -15.23
CA ARG A 150 0.19 13.71 -14.70
C ARG A 150 0.43 13.17 -13.29
N SER A 151 1.70 12.95 -12.94
CA SER A 151 2.13 12.48 -11.63
C SER A 151 2.41 13.60 -10.61
N ALA A 152 2.26 14.87 -11.00
CA ALA A 152 2.65 16.01 -10.16
C ALA A 152 1.96 16.00 -8.78
N SER A 153 0.69 15.60 -8.73
CA SER A 153 -0.04 15.49 -7.45
C SER A 153 0.62 14.48 -6.50
N SER A 154 1.09 13.33 -7.00
CA SER A 154 1.82 12.34 -6.20
C SER A 154 3.12 12.90 -5.63
N LEU A 155 3.88 13.65 -6.44
CA LEU A 155 5.13 14.26 -6.01
C LEU A 155 4.94 15.39 -4.99
N VAL A 156 3.93 16.23 -5.17
CA VAL A 156 3.56 17.26 -4.18
C VAL A 156 3.09 16.61 -2.88
N ARG A 157 2.25 15.57 -2.94
CA ARG A 157 1.85 14.79 -1.75
C ARG A 157 3.06 14.19 -1.05
N ALA A 158 4.04 13.64 -1.78
CA ALA A 158 5.26 13.11 -1.19
C ALA A 158 6.05 14.19 -0.40
N ILE A 159 6.11 15.42 -0.91
CA ILE A 159 6.70 16.55 -0.19
C ILE A 159 5.90 16.87 1.07
N VAL A 160 4.57 16.97 0.97
CA VAL A 160 3.68 17.29 2.09
C VAL A 160 3.78 16.23 3.18
N GLU A 161 3.70 14.95 2.81
CA GLU A 161 3.78 13.81 3.72
C GLU A 161 5.10 13.83 4.50
N THR A 162 6.21 14.11 3.81
CA THR A 162 7.56 14.01 4.37
C THR A 162 8.13 15.34 4.87
N TRP A 163 7.27 16.37 4.95
CA TRP A 163 7.67 17.72 5.31
C TRP A 163 8.22 17.80 6.73
N GLN A 164 9.37 18.46 6.87
CA GLN A 164 9.95 18.82 8.16
C GLN A 164 10.01 20.34 8.23
N ALA A 165 9.37 20.92 9.25
CA ALA A 165 9.36 22.36 9.43
C ALA A 165 10.80 22.88 9.66
N PRO A 166 11.26 23.89 8.91
CA PRO A 166 12.56 24.50 9.12
C PRO A 166 12.72 25.03 10.55
N LYS A 167 13.90 24.81 11.15
CA LYS A 167 14.17 25.19 12.55
C LYS A 167 14.76 26.58 12.68
N ASN A 168 15.25 27.15 11.59
CA ASN A 168 15.90 28.46 11.57
C ASN A 168 15.70 29.16 10.21
N PRO A 169 15.95 30.49 10.14
CA PRO A 169 15.74 31.26 8.91
C PRO A 169 16.57 30.79 7.71
N ARG A 170 17.74 30.18 7.93
CA ARG A 170 18.58 29.65 6.85
C ARG A 170 17.94 28.41 6.22
N GLU A 171 17.52 27.46 7.05
CA GLU A 171 16.78 26.28 6.59
C GLU A 171 15.48 26.68 5.87
N ALA A 172 14.78 27.71 6.35
CA ALA A 172 13.57 28.22 5.70
C ALA A 172 13.88 28.77 4.30
N ALA A 173 14.94 29.56 4.15
CA ALA A 173 15.36 30.09 2.85
C ALA A 173 15.83 28.98 1.89
N ASP A 174 16.49 27.93 2.40
CA ASP A 174 16.92 26.78 1.60
C ASP A 174 15.70 25.97 1.10
N ALA A 175 14.74 25.73 1.99
CA ALA A 175 13.47 25.07 1.66
C ALA A 175 12.64 25.89 0.66
N ASP A 176 12.54 27.21 0.83
CA ASP A 176 11.85 28.12 -0.10
C ASP A 176 12.42 28.02 -1.52
N ARG A 177 13.75 28.12 -1.66
CA ARG A 177 14.40 28.01 -2.98
C ARG A 177 14.22 26.63 -3.60
N TRP A 178 14.23 25.57 -2.79
CA TRP A 178 14.00 24.22 -3.26
C TRP A 178 12.57 24.02 -3.77
N LEU A 179 11.56 24.39 -2.97
CA LEU A 179 10.15 24.27 -3.32
C LEU A 179 9.82 25.11 -4.56
N ALA A 180 10.30 26.37 -4.62
CA ALA A 180 10.10 27.22 -5.78
C ALA A 180 10.61 26.56 -7.08
N ARG A 181 11.79 25.92 -7.04
CA ARG A 181 12.31 25.18 -8.20
C ARG A 181 11.42 23.99 -8.58
N ARG A 182 10.93 23.22 -7.60
CA ARG A 182 10.07 22.05 -7.90
C ARG A 182 8.71 22.46 -8.47
N LEU A 183 8.09 23.50 -7.92
CA LEU A 183 6.86 24.08 -8.45
C LEU A 183 7.06 24.65 -9.86
N ALA A 184 8.19 25.32 -10.12
CA ALA A 184 8.55 25.77 -11.47
C ALA A 184 8.69 24.59 -12.45
N SER A 185 9.33 23.48 -12.05
CA SER A 185 9.43 22.28 -12.89
C SER A 185 8.06 21.66 -13.20
N VAL A 186 7.13 21.64 -12.24
CA VAL A 186 5.74 21.20 -12.48
C VAL A 186 5.06 22.09 -13.52
N ARG A 187 5.16 23.42 -13.35
CA ARG A 187 4.60 24.41 -14.28
C ARG A 187 5.19 24.26 -15.69
N GLU A 188 6.50 24.08 -15.80
CA GLU A 188 7.18 23.87 -17.07
C GLU A 188 6.73 22.57 -17.76
N ALA A 189 6.56 21.49 -17.01
CA ALA A 189 6.03 20.24 -17.55
C ALA A 189 4.58 20.38 -18.04
N MET A 190 3.74 21.14 -17.34
CA MET A 190 2.38 21.46 -17.78
C MET A 190 2.38 22.27 -19.07
N ALA A 191 3.26 23.28 -19.19
CA ALA A 191 3.37 24.10 -20.39
C ALA A 191 3.94 23.34 -21.61
N GLY A 192 4.83 22.38 -21.37
CA GLY A 192 5.44 21.55 -22.42
C GLY A 192 4.56 20.40 -22.92
N SER A 193 3.51 20.03 -22.17
CA SER A 193 2.66 18.89 -22.51
C SER A 193 1.53 19.29 -23.47
N ASN A 194 1.76 19.04 -24.77
CA ASN A 194 0.77 19.27 -25.83
C ASN A 194 0.09 17.98 -26.32
N ASP A 195 0.59 16.81 -25.92
CA ASP A 195 0.00 15.53 -26.28
C ASP A 195 -1.17 15.20 -25.34
N PRO A 196 -2.42 15.04 -25.84
CA PRO A 196 -3.57 14.68 -25.02
C PRO A 196 -3.38 13.42 -24.15
N ALA A 197 -2.52 12.47 -24.57
CA ALA A 197 -2.24 11.28 -23.78
C ALA A 197 -1.36 11.54 -22.55
N THR A 198 -0.57 12.62 -22.58
CA THR A 198 0.34 13.01 -21.48
C THR A 198 -0.09 14.29 -20.76
N ALA A 199 -1.04 15.04 -21.32
CA ALA A 199 -1.60 16.22 -20.73
C ALA A 199 -2.36 15.92 -19.44
N LEU A 200 -2.50 16.95 -18.61
CA LEU A 200 -3.29 16.91 -17.38
C LEU A 200 -4.77 17.06 -17.74
N ASP A 201 -5.57 16.04 -17.43
CA ASP A 201 -7.03 16.13 -17.52
C ASP A 201 -7.63 16.88 -16.32
N VAL A 202 -8.92 17.20 -16.40
CA VAL A 202 -9.64 17.98 -15.38
C VAL A 202 -9.56 17.34 -14.00
N VAL A 203 -9.59 16.02 -13.91
CA VAL A 203 -9.61 15.31 -12.62
C VAL A 203 -8.22 15.28 -12.01
N ARG A 204 -7.19 15.02 -12.81
CA ARG A 204 -5.79 15.10 -12.36
C ARG A 204 -5.37 16.54 -12.04
N ALA A 205 -5.94 17.54 -12.71
CA ALA A 205 -5.74 18.95 -12.37
C ALA A 205 -6.31 19.29 -11.00
N ARG A 206 -7.54 18.84 -10.70
CA ARG A 206 -8.14 18.98 -9.36
C ARG A 206 -7.34 18.25 -8.28
N GLU A 207 -6.86 17.05 -8.56
CA GLU A 207 -5.99 16.32 -7.61
C GLU A 207 -4.67 17.02 -7.32
N LEU A 208 -4.08 17.69 -8.32
CA LEU A 208 -2.90 18.51 -8.10
C LEU A 208 -3.25 19.75 -7.28
N ASP A 209 -4.37 20.41 -7.54
CA ASP A 209 -4.83 21.57 -6.75
C ASP A 209 -5.08 21.20 -5.28
N ASP A 210 -5.77 20.08 -5.01
CA ASP A 210 -5.95 19.53 -3.65
C ASP A 210 -4.60 19.26 -2.94
N ALA A 211 -3.59 18.80 -3.68
CA ALA A 211 -2.25 18.57 -3.13
C ALA A 211 -1.51 19.91 -2.86
N LEU A 212 -1.71 20.91 -3.71
CA LEU A 212 -1.16 22.26 -3.52
C LEU A 212 -1.79 22.98 -2.33
N ASP A 213 -3.07 22.78 -2.05
CA ASP A 213 -3.72 23.30 -0.83
C ASP A 213 -3.03 22.81 0.45
N ALA A 214 -2.66 21.53 0.48
CA ALA A 214 -1.92 20.97 1.61
C ALA A 214 -0.52 21.56 1.72
N LEU A 215 0.17 21.76 0.59
CA LEU A 215 1.47 22.41 0.56
C LEU A 215 1.39 23.88 1.00
N GLU A 216 0.40 24.64 0.51
CA GLU A 216 0.19 26.05 0.86
C GLU A 216 0.06 26.24 2.36
N ARG A 217 -0.70 25.37 3.04
CA ARG A 217 -0.82 25.40 4.51
C ARG A 217 0.53 25.24 5.22
N LEU A 218 1.45 24.45 4.67
CA LEU A 218 2.80 24.26 5.22
C LEU A 218 3.71 25.47 5.00
N VAL A 219 3.54 26.18 3.88
CA VAL A 219 4.42 27.29 3.46
C VAL A 219 3.82 28.68 3.71
N SER A 220 2.62 28.77 4.31
CA SER A 220 1.96 30.03 4.67
C SER A 220 2.63 30.81 5.81
N VAL A 221 3.76 30.31 6.34
CA VAL A 221 4.55 30.96 7.38
C VAL A 221 5.60 31.93 6.80
N PRO A 222 6.08 32.93 7.55
CA PRO A 222 7.10 33.85 7.06
C PRO A 222 8.37 33.11 6.59
N GLY A 223 8.88 33.49 5.41
CA GLY A 223 10.14 32.96 4.86
C GLY A 223 10.01 32.21 3.53
N PHE A 224 8.79 31.98 3.03
CA PHE A 224 8.50 31.19 1.81
C PHE A 224 8.00 32.03 0.62
N THR A 225 8.65 33.16 0.34
CA THR A 225 8.19 34.08 -0.71
C THR A 225 8.28 33.47 -2.11
N GLY A 226 9.36 32.76 -2.43
CA GLY A 226 9.56 32.18 -3.76
C GLY A 226 8.62 31.02 -4.04
N ALA A 227 8.44 30.13 -3.06
CA ALA A 227 7.53 29.00 -3.15
C ALA A 227 6.07 29.45 -3.32
N MET A 228 5.64 30.45 -2.54
CA MET A 228 4.28 31.01 -2.67
C MET A 228 4.04 31.64 -4.05
N GLN A 229 5.03 32.36 -4.59
CA GLN A 229 4.92 32.92 -5.94
C GLN A 229 4.79 31.85 -7.03
N GLU A 230 5.60 30.79 -6.97
CA GLU A 230 5.49 29.70 -7.95
C GLU A 230 4.22 28.86 -7.74
N LEU A 231 3.72 28.73 -6.52
CA LEU A 231 2.46 28.05 -6.22
C LEU A 231 1.29 28.76 -6.94
N VAL A 232 1.22 30.09 -6.85
CA VAL A 232 0.22 30.89 -7.58
C VAL A 232 0.33 30.65 -9.09
N ARG A 233 1.55 30.65 -9.65
CA ARG A 233 1.75 30.41 -11.09
C ARG A 233 1.36 29.01 -11.54
N VAL A 234 1.54 28.00 -10.69
CA VAL A 234 1.06 26.64 -10.96
C VAL A 234 -0.47 26.63 -10.98
N ARG A 235 -1.13 27.30 -10.02
CA ARG A 235 -2.59 27.42 -10.01
C ARG A 235 -3.15 28.15 -11.22
N ASP A 236 -2.51 29.24 -11.67
CA ASP A 236 -2.88 29.91 -12.92
C ASP A 236 -2.80 28.95 -14.14
N ALA A 237 -1.76 28.10 -14.17
CA ALA A 237 -1.61 27.09 -15.21
C ALA A 237 -2.67 25.97 -15.10
N LEU A 238 -3.10 25.62 -13.88
CA LEU A 238 -4.17 24.65 -13.64
C LEU A 238 -5.53 25.17 -14.08
N GLU A 239 -5.83 26.44 -13.81
CA GLU A 239 -7.07 27.07 -14.27
C GLU A 239 -7.16 27.03 -15.81
N ALA A 240 -6.06 27.37 -16.49
CA ALA A 240 -5.98 27.28 -17.94
C ALA A 240 -6.11 25.84 -18.47
N ALA A 241 -5.61 24.84 -17.74
CA ALA A 241 -5.77 23.43 -18.09
C ALA A 241 -7.20 22.93 -17.84
N GLY A 242 -7.83 23.35 -16.74
CA GLY A 242 -9.19 22.97 -16.35
C GLY A 242 -10.28 23.56 -17.23
N ALA A 243 -9.99 24.65 -17.96
CA ALA A 243 -10.89 25.22 -18.96
C ALA A 243 -11.01 24.37 -20.24
N LYS A 244 -10.18 23.33 -20.42
CA LYS A 244 -10.23 22.44 -21.59
C LYS A 244 -11.42 21.46 -21.48
N PRO A 245 -12.05 21.08 -22.60
CA PRO A 245 -13.11 20.08 -22.60
C PRO A 245 -12.65 18.74 -21.98
N ALA A 246 -13.57 18.04 -21.31
CA ALA A 246 -13.30 16.72 -20.78
C ALA A 246 -12.81 15.78 -21.90
N ALA A 247 -11.76 15.00 -21.60
CA ALA A 247 -11.22 14.04 -22.54
C ALA A 247 -12.27 12.96 -22.86
N LYS A 248 -12.27 12.48 -24.10
CA LYS A 248 -13.07 11.32 -24.49
C LYS A 248 -12.53 10.05 -23.80
N ALA A 249 -13.37 9.02 -23.69
CA ALA A 249 -12.94 7.72 -23.20
C ALA A 249 -11.71 7.22 -23.98
N HIS A 250 -10.62 6.94 -23.27
CA HIS A 250 -9.37 6.42 -23.81
C HIS A 250 -8.87 5.33 -22.86
N SER A 251 -8.30 4.26 -23.42
CA SER A 251 -7.82 3.14 -22.62
C SER A 251 -6.40 3.41 -22.10
N GLU A 252 -6.26 3.49 -20.78
CA GLU A 252 -4.96 3.57 -20.08
C GLU A 252 -4.56 2.20 -19.51
N TRP A 253 -5.30 1.15 -19.86
CA TRP A 253 -5.22 -0.15 -19.19
C TRP A 253 -3.82 -0.75 -19.20
N THR A 254 -3.04 -0.63 -20.27
CA THR A 254 -1.67 -1.18 -20.30
C THR A 254 -0.80 -0.62 -19.17
N VAL A 255 -0.90 0.68 -18.89
CA VAL A 255 -0.16 1.34 -17.82
C VAL A 255 -0.71 0.91 -16.46
N ILE A 256 -2.04 0.89 -16.32
CA ILE A 256 -2.72 0.51 -15.07
C ILE A 256 -2.47 -0.95 -14.72
N ALA A 257 -2.51 -1.87 -15.68
CA ALA A 257 -2.27 -3.31 -15.50
C ALA A 257 -0.85 -3.57 -15.01
N ARG A 258 0.15 -2.85 -15.53
CA ARG A 258 1.53 -2.95 -15.04
C ARG A 258 1.63 -2.55 -13.57
N ARG A 259 0.96 -1.47 -13.18
CA ARG A 259 0.93 -0.98 -11.78
C ARG A 259 0.14 -1.91 -10.87
N ALA A 260 -1.04 -2.37 -11.30
CA ALA A 260 -1.87 -3.32 -10.56
C ALA A 260 -1.12 -4.65 -10.34
N ARG A 261 -0.32 -5.09 -11.31
CA ARG A 261 0.56 -6.25 -11.12
C ARG A 261 1.61 -6.01 -10.05
N ALA A 262 2.33 -4.90 -10.12
CA ALA A 262 3.41 -4.61 -9.18
C ALA A 262 2.88 -4.38 -7.75
N HIS A 263 1.90 -3.48 -7.58
CA HIS A 263 1.39 -3.08 -6.27
C HIS A 263 0.35 -4.04 -5.68
N LEU A 264 -0.39 -4.77 -6.51
CA LEU A 264 -1.49 -5.61 -6.01
C LEU A 264 -1.29 -7.09 -6.34
N GLY A 265 -0.40 -7.47 -7.26
CA GLY A 265 -0.31 -8.85 -7.72
C GLY A 265 -1.51 -9.28 -8.59
N ILE A 266 -2.23 -8.33 -9.20
CA ILE A 266 -3.33 -8.62 -10.13
C ILE A 266 -2.74 -8.91 -11.52
N THR A 267 -3.12 -10.04 -12.11
CA THR A 267 -2.62 -10.49 -13.42
C THR A 267 -3.72 -10.82 -14.41
N GLU A 268 -4.96 -10.79 -13.94
CA GLU A 268 -6.17 -11.05 -14.71
C GLU A 268 -6.34 -10.06 -15.86
N SER A 269 -7.02 -10.50 -16.92
CA SER A 269 -7.41 -9.62 -18.02
C SER A 269 -8.44 -8.57 -17.53
N PRO A 270 -8.54 -7.39 -18.17
CA PRO A 270 -9.51 -6.38 -17.76
C PRO A 270 -10.95 -6.90 -17.86
N ASP A 271 -11.24 -7.76 -18.82
CA ASP A 271 -12.57 -8.34 -19.01
C ASP A 271 -12.89 -9.41 -17.96
N ASP A 272 -11.91 -10.23 -17.55
CA ASP A 272 -12.09 -11.17 -16.45
C ASP A 272 -12.33 -10.43 -15.14
N LEU A 273 -11.55 -9.39 -14.88
CA LEU A 273 -11.69 -8.55 -13.70
C LEU A 273 -13.05 -7.84 -13.69
N ALA A 274 -13.48 -7.28 -14.82
CA ALA A 274 -14.78 -6.61 -14.95
C ALA A 274 -15.95 -7.57 -14.68
N ARG A 275 -15.90 -8.79 -15.25
CA ARG A 275 -16.90 -9.82 -14.97
C ARG A 275 -16.95 -10.17 -13.49
N ALA A 276 -15.78 -10.30 -12.86
CA ALA A 276 -15.70 -10.71 -11.47
C ALA A 276 -16.14 -9.60 -10.50
N LEU A 277 -15.83 -8.33 -10.79
CA LEU A 277 -16.34 -7.19 -10.03
C LEU A 277 -17.86 -7.06 -10.18
N ALA A 278 -18.41 -7.18 -11.38
CA ALA A 278 -19.86 -7.12 -11.59
C ALA A 278 -20.60 -8.25 -10.84
N ALA A 279 -20.03 -9.46 -10.80
CA ALA A 279 -20.58 -10.57 -10.02
C ALA A 279 -20.53 -10.28 -8.51
N ALA A 280 -19.42 -9.74 -8.00
CA ALA A 280 -19.27 -9.36 -6.60
C ALA A 280 -20.23 -8.22 -6.21
N GLU A 281 -20.40 -7.22 -7.08
CA GLU A 281 -21.30 -6.08 -6.87
C GLU A 281 -22.75 -6.55 -6.70
N ALA A 282 -23.23 -7.40 -7.61
CA ALA A 282 -24.60 -7.92 -7.56
C ALA A 282 -24.86 -8.77 -6.30
N ASP A 283 -23.92 -9.65 -5.94
CA ASP A 283 -24.02 -10.50 -4.75
C ASP A 283 -23.99 -9.66 -3.45
N LEU A 284 -23.05 -8.73 -3.34
CA LEU A 284 -22.94 -7.86 -2.17
C LEU A 284 -24.14 -6.94 -2.02
N ARG A 285 -24.70 -6.44 -3.13
CA ARG A 285 -25.91 -5.62 -3.09
C ARG A 285 -27.06 -6.39 -2.45
N ALA A 286 -27.30 -7.63 -2.90
CA ALA A 286 -28.35 -8.47 -2.35
C ALA A 286 -28.11 -8.80 -0.86
N GLN A 287 -26.87 -9.08 -0.47
CA GLN A 287 -26.52 -9.36 0.94
C GLN A 287 -26.66 -8.12 1.83
N ALA A 288 -26.18 -6.97 1.37
CA ALA A 288 -26.24 -5.70 2.09
C ALA A 288 -27.70 -5.22 2.24
N GLU A 289 -28.54 -5.32 1.21
CA GLU A 289 -29.97 -4.99 1.29
C GLU A 289 -30.67 -5.80 2.38
N LYS A 290 -30.43 -7.12 2.42
CA LYS A 290 -30.96 -8.00 3.46
C LYS A 290 -30.44 -7.62 4.86
N ALA A 291 -29.14 -7.36 4.99
CA ALA A 291 -28.52 -7.05 6.28
C ALA A 291 -28.99 -5.69 6.82
N VAL A 292 -29.04 -4.66 5.96
CA VAL A 292 -29.51 -3.30 6.31
C VAL A 292 -30.98 -3.31 6.72
N ALA A 293 -31.83 -4.05 6.00
CA ALA A 293 -33.23 -4.20 6.36
C ALA A 293 -33.40 -4.91 7.72
N SER A 294 -32.61 -5.96 7.98
CA SER A 294 -32.66 -6.70 9.25
C SER A 294 -32.18 -5.86 10.42
N ALA A 295 -31.13 -5.06 10.21
CA ALA A 295 -30.53 -4.18 11.21
C ALA A 295 -31.32 -2.88 11.46
N GLY A 296 -32.39 -2.63 10.69
CA GLY A 296 -33.23 -1.43 10.79
C GLY A 296 -32.44 -0.13 10.60
N LEU A 297 -31.47 -0.12 9.68
CA LEU A 297 -30.67 1.06 9.36
C LEU A 297 -31.40 1.94 8.34
N GLY A 298 -31.63 3.21 8.70
CA GLY A 298 -32.19 4.19 7.78
C GLY A 298 -31.18 4.63 6.70
N PRO A 299 -31.65 5.10 5.54
CA PRO A 299 -30.78 5.48 4.43
C PRO A 299 -29.82 6.64 4.78
N ASP A 300 -30.28 7.65 5.51
CA ASP A 300 -29.47 8.82 5.87
C ASP A 300 -28.37 8.47 6.90
N ASP A 301 -28.71 7.64 7.90
CA ASP A 301 -27.76 7.12 8.89
C ASP A 301 -26.70 6.24 8.23
N LEU A 302 -27.13 5.40 7.27
CA LEU A 302 -26.24 4.54 6.51
C LEU A 302 -25.30 5.37 5.62
N ALA A 303 -25.80 6.37 4.90
CA ALA A 303 -24.98 7.24 4.06
C ALA A 303 -23.90 7.98 4.88
N THR A 304 -24.29 8.54 6.02
CA THR A 304 -23.38 9.23 6.96
C THR A 304 -22.32 8.27 7.53
N SER A 305 -22.68 7.01 7.77
CA SER A 305 -21.75 6.00 8.28
C SER A 305 -20.80 5.52 7.19
N LEU A 306 -21.30 5.26 5.97
CA LEU A 306 -20.50 4.81 4.84
C LEU A 306 -19.42 5.81 4.46
N GLU A 307 -19.70 7.11 4.52
CA GLU A 307 -18.71 8.16 4.26
C GLU A 307 -17.46 8.03 5.14
N LYS A 308 -17.58 7.47 6.35
CA LYS A 308 -16.46 7.29 7.30
C LYS A 308 -15.67 6.00 7.06
N HIS A 309 -16.12 5.14 6.15
CA HIS A 309 -15.57 3.80 5.96
C HIS A 309 -15.16 3.49 4.51
N VAL A 310 -15.78 4.15 3.54
CA VAL A 310 -15.47 3.96 2.12
C VAL A 310 -14.32 4.89 1.72
N PHE A 311 -13.18 4.29 1.36
CA PHE A 311 -11.92 4.98 1.01
C PHE A 311 -11.44 5.99 2.06
N VAL A 312 -11.35 5.52 3.32
CA VAL A 312 -10.73 6.29 4.41
C VAL A 312 -9.27 6.60 4.08
N SER A 313 -8.90 7.85 4.26
CA SER A 313 -7.51 8.32 4.13
C SER A 313 -6.81 8.27 5.49
N GLY A 314 -5.55 7.87 5.50
CA GLY A 314 -4.68 7.86 6.66
C GLY A 314 -3.91 6.53 6.80
N PRO A 315 -2.75 6.56 7.48
CA PRO A 315 -1.91 5.37 7.60
C PRO A 315 -2.68 4.21 8.24
N CYS A 316 -2.72 3.08 7.54
CA CYS A 316 -3.24 1.82 8.06
C CYS A 316 -2.10 0.82 8.21
N LEU A 317 -2.01 0.14 9.34
CA LEU A 317 -0.92 -0.76 9.66
C LEU A 317 -1.41 -1.96 10.46
N ASP A 318 -0.80 -3.12 10.21
CA ASP A 318 -0.86 -4.27 11.09
C ASP A 318 0.53 -4.51 11.68
N ALA A 319 0.61 -5.03 12.90
CA ALA A 319 1.87 -5.43 13.50
C ALA A 319 2.03 -6.95 13.34
N VAL A 320 2.98 -7.38 12.51
CA VAL A 320 3.28 -8.80 12.26
C VAL A 320 4.58 -9.18 12.96
N PRO A 321 4.53 -10.04 14.01
CA PRO A 321 5.72 -10.47 14.72
C PRO A 321 6.75 -11.11 13.78
N GLY A 322 8.00 -10.66 13.87
CA GLY A 322 9.12 -11.26 13.14
C GLY A 322 9.17 -10.94 11.64
N SER A 323 8.40 -9.96 11.16
CA SER A 323 8.46 -9.43 9.80
C SER A 323 8.38 -7.90 9.79
N ARG A 324 9.39 -7.24 9.23
CA ARG A 324 9.40 -5.78 9.09
C ARG A 324 8.57 -5.31 7.90
N VAL A 325 8.72 -5.95 6.74
CA VAL A 325 8.02 -5.55 5.51
C VAL A 325 6.51 -5.61 5.68
N ARG A 326 5.97 -6.71 6.23
CA ARG A 326 4.52 -6.84 6.50
C ARG A 326 3.99 -5.87 7.56
N SER A 327 4.87 -5.34 8.41
CA SER A 327 4.53 -4.42 9.50
C SER A 327 4.62 -2.94 9.10
N MET A 328 4.96 -2.68 7.83
CA MET A 328 4.92 -1.34 7.26
C MET A 328 3.47 -0.86 7.16
N ALA A 329 3.27 0.46 7.27
CA ALA A 329 1.99 1.03 6.88
C ALA A 329 1.73 0.73 5.38
N ALA A 330 0.49 0.34 5.08
CA ALA A 330 0.06 0.00 3.74
C ALA A 330 0.33 1.19 2.80
N PRO A 331 0.88 0.95 1.59
CA PRO A 331 1.01 2.01 0.60
C PRO A 331 -0.37 2.47 0.12
N LEU A 332 -0.43 3.63 -0.54
CA LEU A 332 -1.67 4.25 -1.04
C LEU A 332 -2.54 3.33 -1.92
N GLU A 333 -1.94 2.36 -2.60
CA GLU A 333 -2.62 1.37 -3.46
C GLU A 333 -3.31 0.27 -2.66
N ARG A 334 -2.85 -0.01 -1.43
CA ARG A 334 -3.40 -1.06 -0.54
C ARG A 334 -4.04 -0.50 0.73
N GLU A 335 -3.89 0.80 1.00
CA GLU A 335 -4.47 1.50 2.15
C GLU A 335 -5.99 1.29 2.28
N PRO A 336 -6.82 1.45 1.22
CA PRO A 336 -8.25 1.17 1.33
C PRO A 336 -8.57 -0.28 1.71
N ALA A 337 -7.79 -1.24 1.21
CA ALA A 337 -7.95 -2.66 1.54
C ALA A 337 -7.62 -2.95 3.02
N CYS A 338 -6.61 -2.27 3.57
CA CYS A 338 -6.24 -2.39 4.97
C CYS A 338 -7.36 -1.86 5.89
N HIS A 339 -7.87 -0.66 5.63
CA HIS A 339 -9.00 -0.08 6.40
C HIS A 339 -10.26 -0.94 6.29
N LEU A 340 -10.58 -1.42 5.08
CA LEU A 340 -11.72 -2.29 4.85
C LEU A 340 -11.60 -3.60 5.64
N ARG A 341 -10.41 -4.20 5.66
CA ARG A 341 -10.14 -5.41 6.45
C ARG A 341 -10.34 -5.16 7.94
N HIS A 342 -9.86 -4.03 8.48
CA HIS A 342 -10.09 -3.69 9.89
C HIS A 342 -11.58 -3.55 10.19
N LEU A 343 -12.33 -2.82 9.36
CA LEU A 343 -13.80 -2.71 9.48
C LEU A 343 -14.48 -4.10 9.50
N VAL A 344 -14.16 -4.95 8.52
CA VAL A 344 -14.79 -6.27 8.39
C VAL A 344 -14.38 -7.22 9.51
N SER A 345 -13.15 -7.10 10.04
CA SER A 345 -12.70 -7.94 11.15
C SER A 345 -13.37 -7.60 12.48
N GLN A 346 -13.84 -6.36 12.63
CA GLN A 346 -14.39 -5.82 13.87
C GLN A 346 -15.91 -5.93 13.97
N MET A 347 -16.60 -6.48 12.95
CA MET A 347 -18.06 -6.59 12.99
C MET A 347 -18.53 -7.61 14.04
N GLU A 348 -19.13 -7.15 15.12
CA GLU A 348 -19.66 -7.98 16.21
C GLU A 348 -21.18 -8.11 16.16
N ASP A 349 -21.88 -7.08 15.70
CA ASP A 349 -23.35 -7.05 15.67
C ASP A 349 -23.95 -6.95 14.26
N GLU A 350 -25.28 -7.03 14.18
CA GLU A 350 -26.03 -7.00 12.92
C GLU A 350 -25.90 -5.65 12.18
N ARG A 351 -25.75 -4.54 12.92
CA ARG A 351 -25.61 -3.20 12.34
C ARG A 351 -24.23 -3.01 11.73
N GLU A 352 -23.19 -3.40 12.45
CA GLU A 352 -21.81 -3.37 11.97
C GLU A 352 -21.63 -4.29 10.77
N ARG A 353 -22.26 -5.48 10.78
CA ARG A 353 -22.27 -6.38 9.62
C ARG A 353 -22.96 -5.75 8.42
N ALA A 354 -24.12 -5.11 8.62
CA ALA A 354 -24.85 -4.43 7.55
C ALA A 354 -24.03 -3.28 6.95
N LEU A 355 -23.39 -2.48 7.79
CA LEU A 355 -22.49 -1.39 7.38
C LEU A 355 -21.27 -1.92 6.62
N ALA A 356 -20.63 -2.99 7.10
CA ALA A 356 -19.48 -3.59 6.45
C ALA A 356 -19.83 -4.13 5.05
N LEU A 357 -20.97 -4.81 4.89
CA LEU A 357 -21.43 -5.30 3.58
C LEU A 357 -21.74 -4.17 2.61
N ALA A 358 -22.38 -3.09 3.09
CA ALA A 358 -22.65 -1.90 2.27
C ALA A 358 -21.34 -1.18 1.88
N ALA A 359 -20.37 -1.09 2.78
CA ALA A 359 -19.05 -0.52 2.48
C ALA A 359 -18.27 -1.37 1.47
N MET A 360 -18.30 -2.70 1.62
CA MET A 360 -17.72 -3.64 0.65
C MET A 360 -18.36 -3.46 -0.74
N HIS A 361 -19.68 -3.32 -0.82
CA HIS A 361 -20.39 -3.03 -2.06
C HIS A 361 -19.88 -1.73 -2.70
N ASP A 362 -19.82 -0.62 -1.96
CA ASP A 362 -19.41 0.67 -2.51
C ASP A 362 -17.95 0.68 -2.97
N HIS A 363 -17.07 -0.05 -2.29
CA HIS A 363 -15.70 -0.27 -2.78
C HIS A 363 -15.66 -1.03 -4.11
N VAL A 364 -16.53 -2.02 -4.32
CA VAL A 364 -16.64 -2.73 -5.61
C VAL A 364 -17.23 -1.83 -6.69
N ALA A 365 -18.28 -1.05 -6.41
CA ALA A 365 -18.87 -0.13 -7.38
C ALA A 365 -17.84 0.90 -7.89
N ILE A 366 -17.07 1.50 -6.97
CA ILE A 366 -16.01 2.46 -7.32
C ILE A 366 -14.85 1.78 -8.06
N ALA A 367 -14.52 0.53 -7.72
CA ALA A 367 -13.56 -0.27 -8.49
C ALA A 367 -14.06 -0.54 -9.92
N SER A 368 -15.36 -0.82 -10.09
CA SER A 368 -16.00 -0.97 -11.40
C SER A 368 -15.93 0.32 -12.21
N TRP A 369 -16.12 1.50 -11.58
CA TRP A 369 -15.93 2.80 -12.24
C TRP A 369 -14.50 2.97 -12.76
N ALA A 370 -13.53 2.75 -11.89
CA ALA A 370 -12.12 2.87 -12.23
C ALA A 370 -11.74 1.94 -13.39
N LEU A 371 -12.20 0.69 -13.35
CA LEU A 371 -11.91 -0.30 -14.39
C LEU A 371 -12.58 0.03 -15.73
N ASP A 372 -13.84 0.45 -15.71
CA ASP A 372 -14.58 0.80 -16.93
C ASP A 372 -13.97 2.01 -17.65
N VAL A 373 -13.54 3.02 -16.89
CA VAL A 373 -12.83 4.16 -17.47
C VAL A 373 -11.42 3.78 -17.92
N ALA A 374 -10.67 3.05 -17.09
CA ALA A 374 -9.31 2.61 -17.41
C ALA A 374 -9.21 1.79 -18.70
N ARG A 375 -10.22 0.95 -18.98
CA ARG A 375 -10.26 0.15 -20.21
C ARG A 375 -10.85 0.91 -21.40
N GLY A 376 -11.31 2.15 -21.20
CA GLY A 376 -11.96 2.98 -22.22
C GLY A 376 -13.35 2.49 -22.62
N ALA A 377 -14.03 1.72 -21.76
CA ALA A 377 -15.36 1.19 -22.05
C ALA A 377 -16.48 2.21 -21.88
N SER A 378 -16.28 3.23 -21.03
CA SER A 378 -17.25 4.30 -20.80
C SER A 378 -16.61 5.55 -20.20
N THR A 379 -17.35 6.66 -20.19
CA THR A 379 -17.00 7.82 -19.36
C THR A 379 -17.26 7.53 -17.88
N ILE A 380 -16.83 8.43 -16.99
CA ILE A 380 -17.13 8.31 -15.55
C ILE A 380 -18.64 8.38 -15.30
N ASP A 381 -19.35 9.34 -15.89
CA ASP A 381 -20.82 9.49 -15.74
C ASP A 381 -21.58 8.22 -16.15
N GLU A 382 -21.17 7.60 -17.25
CA GLU A 382 -21.76 6.35 -17.74
C GLU A 382 -21.46 5.16 -16.81
N ALA A 383 -20.27 5.14 -16.20
CA ALA A 383 -19.89 4.10 -15.24
C ALA A 383 -20.66 4.25 -13.92
N GLU A 384 -20.85 5.47 -13.41
CA GLU A 384 -21.65 5.74 -12.21
C GLU A 384 -23.12 5.39 -12.40
N ALA A 385 -23.67 5.69 -13.59
CA ALA A 385 -25.04 5.35 -13.91
C ALA A 385 -25.28 3.82 -13.90
N ARG A 386 -24.25 3.05 -14.30
CA ARG A 386 -24.25 1.59 -14.38
C ARG A 386 -24.03 0.93 -13.02
N HIS A 387 -23.00 1.34 -12.28
CA HIS A 387 -22.58 0.74 -11.02
C HIS A 387 -22.91 1.69 -9.86
N ARG A 388 -24.15 1.64 -9.37
CA ARG A 388 -24.63 2.63 -8.41
C ARG A 388 -24.15 2.31 -7.01
N LEU A 389 -23.71 3.32 -6.26
CA LEU A 389 -23.50 3.21 -4.81
C LEU A 389 -24.75 2.66 -4.11
N PHE A 390 -24.54 2.07 -2.93
CA PHE A 390 -25.56 1.40 -2.16
C PHE A 390 -26.69 2.38 -1.75
N VAL A 391 -26.29 3.57 -1.30
CA VAL A 391 -27.19 4.70 -1.00
C VAL A 391 -26.67 5.99 -1.65
N PRO A 392 -27.55 6.98 -1.91
CA PRO A 392 -27.10 8.30 -2.37
C PRO A 392 -26.15 8.95 -1.35
N VAL A 393 -25.10 9.60 -1.86
CA VAL A 393 -24.12 10.37 -1.07
C VAL A 393 -24.14 11.84 -1.47
N LEU A 394 -23.55 12.69 -0.63
CA LEU A 394 -23.40 14.12 -0.90
C LEU A 394 -22.52 14.35 -2.15
N PRO A 395 -22.73 15.46 -2.89
CA PRO A 395 -21.92 15.79 -4.07
C PRO A 395 -20.41 15.78 -3.82
N ASP A 396 -19.96 16.31 -2.68
CA ASP A 396 -18.54 16.36 -2.35
C ASP A 396 -17.94 14.96 -2.12
N THR A 397 -18.69 14.08 -1.46
CA THR A 397 -18.33 12.68 -1.25
C THR A 397 -18.27 11.93 -2.58
N ARG A 398 -19.23 12.15 -3.48
CA ARG A 398 -19.22 11.57 -4.82
C ARG A 398 -18.00 12.05 -5.62
N ALA A 399 -17.77 13.35 -5.67
CA ALA A 399 -16.63 13.93 -6.36
C ALA A 399 -15.29 13.40 -5.80
N ARG A 400 -15.21 13.07 -4.51
CA ARG A 400 -14.04 12.39 -3.93
C ARG A 400 -13.86 10.98 -4.48
N TYR A 401 -14.92 10.19 -4.60
CA TYR A 401 -14.87 8.85 -5.17
C TYR A 401 -14.55 8.83 -6.66
N GLU A 402 -15.10 9.78 -7.43
CA GLU A 402 -14.73 10.01 -8.84
C GLU A 402 -13.22 10.26 -8.97
N ARG A 403 -12.66 11.15 -8.14
CA ARG A 403 -11.23 11.45 -8.15
C ARG A 403 -10.39 10.22 -7.84
N ILE A 404 -10.80 9.41 -6.86
CA ILE A 404 -10.11 8.15 -6.53
C ILE A 404 -10.14 7.19 -7.72
N ALA A 405 -11.30 6.99 -8.35
CA ALA A 405 -11.45 6.08 -9.48
C ALA A 405 -10.57 6.48 -10.68
N LEU A 406 -10.46 7.78 -10.95
CA LEU A 406 -9.80 8.30 -12.16
C LEU A 406 -8.32 8.62 -11.97
N ALA A 407 -7.95 9.24 -10.86
CA ALA A 407 -6.57 9.63 -10.58
C ALA A 407 -5.78 8.56 -9.84
N ARG A 408 -6.45 7.70 -9.05
CA ARG A 408 -5.84 6.60 -8.30
C ARG A 408 -6.49 5.24 -8.64
N PRO A 409 -6.60 4.87 -9.93
CA PRO A 409 -7.35 3.68 -10.35
C PRO A 409 -6.83 2.38 -9.75
N VAL A 410 -5.53 2.27 -9.47
CA VAL A 410 -4.94 1.09 -8.83
C VAL A 410 -5.45 0.93 -7.40
N ALA A 411 -5.55 2.01 -6.63
CA ALA A 411 -6.12 1.95 -5.27
C ALA A 411 -7.61 1.57 -5.29
N ALA A 412 -8.37 2.10 -6.27
CA ALA A 412 -9.78 1.77 -6.46
C ALA A 412 -9.98 0.30 -6.81
N ILE A 413 -9.31 -0.18 -7.86
CA ILE A 413 -9.30 -1.59 -8.27
C ILE A 413 -8.84 -2.48 -7.12
N GLY A 414 -7.84 -2.03 -6.37
CA GLY A 414 -7.31 -2.77 -5.25
C GLY A 414 -8.34 -2.97 -4.14
N ALA A 415 -9.15 -1.96 -3.84
CA ALA A 415 -10.23 -2.09 -2.87
C ALA A 415 -11.30 -3.10 -3.31
N GLY A 416 -11.71 -3.07 -4.58
CA GLY A 416 -12.65 -4.06 -5.14
C GLY A 416 -12.09 -5.48 -5.13
N GLU A 417 -10.79 -5.66 -5.42
CA GLU A 417 -10.16 -6.97 -5.34
C GLU A 417 -10.03 -7.47 -3.89
N ALA A 418 -9.74 -6.58 -2.93
CA ALA A 418 -9.74 -6.94 -1.52
C ALA A 418 -11.11 -7.45 -1.06
N VAL A 419 -12.19 -6.81 -1.52
CA VAL A 419 -13.56 -7.28 -1.26
C VAL A 419 -13.74 -8.70 -1.79
N ARG A 420 -13.31 -8.99 -3.02
CA ARG A 420 -13.40 -10.36 -3.59
C ARG A 420 -12.63 -11.39 -2.77
N ILE A 421 -11.46 -11.01 -2.25
CA ILE A 421 -10.64 -11.88 -1.39
C ILE A 421 -11.35 -12.16 -0.07
N LEU A 422 -12.00 -11.16 0.52
CA LEU A 422 -12.78 -11.29 1.75
C LEU A 422 -14.05 -12.14 1.53
N SER A 423 -14.76 -11.93 0.43
CA SER A 423 -16.00 -12.64 0.08
C SER A 423 -15.81 -14.09 -0.39
N ALA A 424 -14.57 -14.55 -0.59
CA ALA A 424 -14.28 -15.95 -0.96
C ALA A 424 -14.56 -16.98 0.16
N GLY A 425 -15.00 -16.53 1.33
CA GLY A 425 -15.41 -17.35 2.47
C GLY A 425 -16.14 -16.48 3.49
N ASP A 426 -16.10 -16.81 4.78
CA ASP A 426 -16.61 -15.92 5.82
C ASP A 426 -15.77 -14.62 5.90
N PRO A 427 -16.34 -13.44 5.60
CA PRO A 427 -15.56 -12.21 5.51
C PRO A 427 -14.86 -11.83 6.80
N LYS A 428 -15.50 -12.01 7.97
CA LYS A 428 -14.91 -11.67 9.28
C LYS A 428 -13.65 -12.48 9.55
N THR A 429 -13.79 -13.80 9.43
CA THR A 429 -12.70 -14.76 9.68
C THR A 429 -11.54 -14.51 8.72
N ARG A 430 -11.83 -14.27 7.44
CA ARG A 430 -10.80 -13.99 6.44
C ARG A 430 -10.12 -12.64 6.68
N ALA A 431 -10.87 -11.61 7.09
CA ALA A 431 -10.30 -10.32 7.45
C ALA A 431 -9.33 -10.45 8.63
N GLY A 432 -9.73 -11.14 9.71
CA GLY A 432 -8.86 -11.40 10.86
C GLY A 432 -7.61 -12.19 10.50
N ALA A 433 -7.75 -13.25 9.69
CA ALA A 433 -6.62 -14.04 9.19
C ALA A 433 -5.67 -13.19 8.31
N TRP A 434 -6.22 -12.30 7.48
CA TRP A 434 -5.41 -11.43 6.64
C TRP A 434 -4.67 -10.37 7.47
N SER A 435 -5.26 -9.84 8.54
CA SER A 435 -4.56 -8.89 9.43
C SER A 435 -3.32 -9.51 10.07
N ALA A 436 -3.34 -10.82 10.34
CA ALA A 436 -2.15 -11.54 10.81
C ALA A 436 -1.05 -11.67 9.75
N LEU A 437 -1.36 -11.53 8.46
CA LEU A 437 -0.37 -11.51 7.36
C LEU A 437 0.23 -10.12 7.15
N GLY A 438 -0.45 -9.07 7.62
CA GLY A 438 -0.08 -7.65 7.47
C GLY A 438 -0.27 -7.06 6.08
N ASP A 439 0.58 -6.09 5.74
CA ASP A 439 0.65 -5.53 4.38
C ASP A 439 1.35 -6.51 3.45
N VAL A 440 0.61 -7.03 2.47
CA VAL A 440 1.13 -7.93 1.43
C VAL A 440 0.38 -7.70 0.11
N PRO A 441 1.03 -7.93 -1.05
CA PRO A 441 0.34 -8.03 -2.33
C PRO A 441 -0.78 -9.08 -2.32
N PHE A 442 -1.80 -8.89 -3.14
CA PHE A 442 -3.03 -9.68 -3.06
C PHE A 442 -2.89 -11.10 -3.59
N ASP A 443 -1.97 -11.38 -4.50
CA ASP A 443 -1.62 -12.74 -4.87
C ASP A 443 -1.01 -13.52 -3.70
N VAL A 444 -0.21 -12.86 -2.86
CA VAL A 444 0.27 -13.43 -1.59
C VAL A 444 -0.91 -13.64 -0.64
N ALA A 445 -1.74 -12.62 -0.42
CA ALA A 445 -2.92 -12.75 0.45
C ALA A 445 -3.83 -13.92 0.03
N ARG A 446 -4.17 -14.02 -1.26
CA ARG A 446 -5.00 -15.12 -1.81
C ARG A 446 -4.38 -16.48 -1.55
N ARG A 447 -3.08 -16.64 -1.80
CA ARG A 447 -2.37 -17.91 -1.60
C ARG A 447 -2.36 -18.32 -0.13
N GLU A 448 -1.95 -17.42 0.76
CA GLU A 448 -1.85 -17.72 2.20
C GLU A 448 -3.25 -17.97 2.80
N LEU A 449 -4.24 -17.13 2.50
CA LEU A 449 -5.63 -17.31 2.97
C LEU A 449 -6.34 -18.52 2.36
N GLY A 450 -5.88 -19.01 1.20
CA GLY A 450 -6.37 -20.24 0.59
C GLY A 450 -5.75 -21.50 1.22
N ALA A 451 -4.52 -21.40 1.71
CA ALA A 451 -3.84 -22.44 2.47
C ALA A 451 -4.42 -22.60 3.88
N ILE A 452 -5.01 -21.53 4.43
CA ILE A 452 -5.83 -21.57 5.65
C ILE A 452 -7.19 -22.21 5.31
N ARG A 453 -7.22 -23.51 5.05
CA ARG A 453 -8.48 -24.26 4.90
C ARG A 453 -8.88 -24.91 6.22
N ALA A 454 -10.06 -24.46 6.67
CA ALA A 454 -11.06 -25.02 7.59
C ALA A 454 -10.60 -26.05 8.63
N PRO A 455 -10.71 -25.77 9.95
CA PRO A 455 -10.84 -26.84 10.93
C PRO A 455 -12.14 -27.60 10.64
N GLY A 456 -12.01 -28.76 9.98
CA GLY A 456 -13.07 -29.76 9.85
C GLY A 456 -14.03 -29.55 8.67
N HIS A 457 -13.61 -29.96 7.48
CA HIS A 457 -14.47 -30.69 6.54
C HIS A 457 -13.66 -31.79 5.85
#